data_AF-A0A356AQH8-F1
#
_entry.id   AF-A0A356AQH8-F1
#
_cell.length_a   1.000
_cell.length_b   1.000
_cell.length_c   1.000
_cell.angle_alpha   90.00
_cell.angle_beta   90.00
_cell.angle_gamma   90.00
#
_symmetry.space_group_name_H-M   'P 1'
#
loop_
_entity.id
_entity.type
_entity.pdbx_description
1 polymer ?
#
loop_
_entity_poly.entity_id
_entity_poly.type
_entity_poly.pdbx_seq_one_letter_code
_entity_poly.pdbx_strand_id
1 'polypeptide(L)'
;MILSAEKISKNYSERTLFNEISFSIHEGERVGLIGANSTGKTTLLRILAQIEPYDAGNIIYSNDIKIEYLPQNPDFIDGTTVLEQIFKGNSPVMKLMREYEDAQERIRENPNDEECAKKLIELTQRMDSLDAWSIEFEAKSILTKLGVTDFRADVSKLSGGQRKRIAIASALITPADLLILDEPTNHIDHDAAEWLENYLNKRKGALLMVTHDRYLLDRAVNRMIELEGGKLYSYQANYSNYLELKAHREELVEASQRKRQNLIRRELEWIKRGAKARSTKQKARIDRFEKLTEQQETIENTDIEMKISFSRLGKKIIEVENVNKAFPCGEIIKNFSYTMLREDRIGIVGP
;
A
#
# COMPACT_ATOMS: atom_id res chain seq x y z
N MET A 1 -13.12 -18.06 5.26
CA MET A 1 -12.05 -17.27 5.91
C MET A 1 -10.80 -17.55 5.13
N ILE A 2 -10.13 -16.52 4.62
CA ILE A 2 -8.98 -16.65 3.71
C ILE A 2 -7.66 -16.54 4.47
N LEU A 3 -7.60 -15.60 5.42
CA LEU A 3 -6.42 -15.33 6.23
C LEU A 3 -6.85 -15.01 7.66
N SER A 4 -6.18 -15.56 8.64
CA SER A 4 -6.29 -15.17 10.05
C SER A 4 -4.90 -14.89 10.62
N ALA A 5 -4.72 -13.67 11.12
CA ALA A 5 -3.54 -13.19 11.80
C ALA A 5 -3.83 -13.10 13.30
N GLU A 6 -3.06 -13.81 14.13
CA GLU A 6 -3.23 -13.82 15.58
C GLU A 6 -1.95 -13.37 16.29
N LYS A 7 -2.07 -12.28 17.07
CA LYS A 7 -1.01 -11.72 17.92
C LYS A 7 0.32 -11.50 17.19
N ILE A 8 0.26 -11.05 15.94
CA ILE A 8 1.46 -10.82 15.14
C ILE A 8 2.21 -9.62 15.71
N SER A 9 3.51 -9.77 15.84
CA SER A 9 4.40 -8.68 16.22
C SER A 9 5.57 -8.56 15.26
N LYS A 10 5.97 -7.33 14.98
CA LYS A 10 7.16 -7.03 14.18
C LYS A 10 7.95 -5.89 14.80
N ASN A 11 9.22 -6.18 15.08
CA ASN A 11 10.21 -5.24 15.56
C ASN A 11 11.25 -5.01 14.46
N TYR A 12 11.58 -3.75 14.21
CA TYR A 12 12.65 -3.40 13.28
C TYR A 12 13.73 -2.64 14.04
N SER A 13 14.86 -3.32 14.28
CA SER A 13 15.97 -2.82 15.11
C SER A 13 15.48 -2.38 16.50
N GLU A 14 15.35 -1.07 16.75
CA GLU A 14 14.91 -0.50 18.04
C GLU A 14 13.44 -0.05 18.06
N ARG A 15 12.72 -0.15 16.93
CA ARG A 15 11.33 0.32 16.81
C ARG A 15 10.38 -0.84 16.61
N THR A 16 9.42 -0.99 17.53
CA THR A 16 8.26 -1.86 17.33
C THR A 16 7.34 -1.22 16.29
N LEU A 17 7.13 -1.90 15.15
CA LEU A 17 6.23 -1.44 14.10
C LEU A 17 4.78 -1.72 14.52
N PHE A 18 4.51 -2.94 14.97
CA PHE A 18 3.24 -3.36 15.51
C PHE A 18 3.41 -4.50 16.51
N ASN A 19 2.52 -4.55 17.50
CA ASN A 19 2.61 -5.45 18.63
C ASN A 19 1.27 -6.15 18.90
N GLU A 20 1.29 -7.48 18.95
CA GLU A 20 0.14 -8.35 19.21
C GLU A 20 -1.12 -8.01 18.37
N ILE A 21 -0.94 -7.67 17.09
CA ILE A 21 -2.07 -7.36 16.21
C ILE A 21 -2.80 -8.63 15.80
N SER A 22 -4.13 -8.59 15.81
CA SER A 22 -4.98 -9.69 15.39
C SER A 22 -6.08 -9.21 14.45
N PHE A 23 -6.24 -9.88 13.31
CA PHE A 23 -7.29 -9.59 12.35
C PHE A 23 -7.52 -10.80 11.43
N SER A 24 -8.70 -10.89 10.84
CA SER A 24 -9.03 -11.88 9.83
C SER A 24 -9.45 -11.20 8.53
N ILE A 25 -9.20 -11.85 7.40
CA ILE A 25 -9.74 -11.48 6.08
C ILE A 25 -10.61 -12.63 5.59
N HIS A 26 -11.86 -12.32 5.28
CA HIS A 26 -12.82 -13.28 4.75
C HIS A 26 -12.91 -13.22 3.22
N GLU A 27 -13.54 -14.23 2.64
CA GLU A 27 -13.71 -14.30 1.19
C GLU A 27 -14.66 -13.20 0.71
N GLY A 28 -14.25 -12.49 -0.36
CA GLY A 28 -15.01 -11.36 -0.89
C GLY A 28 -14.90 -10.07 -0.06
N GLU A 29 -14.14 -10.05 1.04
CA GLU A 29 -13.89 -8.81 1.77
C GLU A 29 -12.96 -7.88 1.00
N ARG A 30 -13.24 -6.58 1.08
CA ARG A 30 -12.41 -5.55 0.46
C ARG A 30 -11.95 -4.61 1.55
N VAL A 31 -10.68 -4.69 1.86
CA VAL A 31 -10.08 -4.14 3.06
C VAL A 31 -9.10 -3.04 2.69
N GLY A 32 -9.28 -1.86 3.24
CA GLY A 32 -8.38 -0.72 3.10
C GLY A 32 -7.54 -0.59 4.37
N LEU A 33 -6.21 -0.65 4.23
CA LEU A 33 -5.28 -0.45 5.33
C LEU A 33 -4.72 0.98 5.29
N ILE A 34 -4.89 1.70 6.38
CA ILE A 34 -4.44 3.09 6.55
C ILE A 34 -3.69 3.26 7.87
N GLY A 35 -2.96 4.35 7.99
CA GLY A 35 -2.13 4.66 9.15
C GLY A 35 -1.14 5.76 8.83
N ALA A 36 -0.43 6.27 9.83
CA ALA A 36 0.61 7.27 9.60
C ALA A 36 1.76 6.70 8.73
N ASN A 37 2.64 7.58 8.24
CA ASN A 37 3.82 7.14 7.50
C ASN A 37 4.79 6.43 8.45
N SER A 38 5.43 5.36 7.99
CA SER A 38 6.37 4.56 8.79
C SER A 38 5.76 3.75 9.94
N THR A 39 4.45 3.51 9.95
CA THR A 39 3.81 2.60 10.92
C THR A 39 3.97 1.12 10.58
N GLY A 40 4.57 0.79 9.42
CA GLY A 40 4.79 -0.60 8.99
C GLY A 40 3.70 -1.17 8.09
N LYS A 41 2.89 -0.34 7.40
CA LYS A 41 1.85 -0.80 6.45
C LYS A 41 2.42 -1.71 5.37
N THR A 42 3.44 -1.26 4.64
CA THR A 42 4.13 -2.06 3.62
C THR A 42 4.73 -3.34 4.21
N THR A 43 5.33 -3.28 5.40
CA THR A 43 5.85 -4.46 6.11
C THR A 43 4.74 -5.45 6.42
N LEU A 44 3.58 -4.99 6.91
CA LEU A 44 2.42 -5.83 7.16
C LEU A 44 1.93 -6.49 5.86
N LEU A 45 1.83 -5.73 4.76
CA LEU A 45 1.45 -6.30 3.46
C LEU A 45 2.43 -7.38 3.00
N ARG A 46 3.74 -7.15 3.14
CA ARG A 46 4.79 -8.13 2.78
C ARG A 46 4.74 -9.40 3.63
N ILE A 47 4.45 -9.25 4.92
CA ILE A 47 4.26 -10.38 5.83
C ILE A 47 3.05 -11.22 5.39
N LEU A 48 1.92 -10.57 5.07
CA LEU A 48 0.73 -11.26 4.61
C LEU A 48 0.92 -11.93 3.24
N ALA A 49 1.73 -11.31 2.38
CA ALA A 49 2.14 -11.84 1.09
C ALA A 49 3.20 -12.97 1.18
N GLN A 50 3.62 -13.37 2.38
CA GLN A 50 4.66 -14.38 2.60
C GLN A 50 6.05 -14.00 2.04
N ILE A 51 6.31 -12.70 1.87
CA ILE A 51 7.59 -12.17 1.34
C ILE A 51 8.56 -11.87 2.49
N GLU A 52 8.04 -11.45 3.64
CA GLU A 52 8.86 -11.06 4.80
C GLU A 52 8.42 -11.85 6.04
N PRO A 53 9.36 -12.32 6.90
CA PRO A 53 9.03 -13.02 8.13
C PRO A 53 8.51 -12.06 9.22
N TYR A 54 7.71 -12.60 10.14
CA TYR A 54 7.26 -11.94 11.37
C TYR A 54 7.98 -12.54 12.60
N ASP A 55 7.98 -11.82 13.73
CA ASP A 55 8.82 -12.18 14.88
C ASP A 55 8.06 -13.00 15.93
N ALA A 56 6.76 -12.74 16.09
CA ALA A 56 5.88 -13.47 17.01
C ALA A 56 4.45 -13.52 16.47
N GLY A 57 3.64 -14.45 16.98
CA GLY A 57 2.25 -14.68 16.57
C GLY A 57 2.12 -15.85 15.60
N ASN A 58 0.97 -15.93 14.92
CA ASN A 58 0.71 -16.94 13.90
C ASN A 58 -0.16 -16.38 12.78
N ILE A 59 0.11 -16.82 11.54
CA ILE A 59 -0.75 -16.55 10.39
C ILE A 59 -1.26 -17.87 9.84
N ILE A 60 -2.57 -18.02 9.80
CA ILE A 60 -3.26 -19.17 9.23
C ILE A 60 -3.86 -18.74 7.90
N TYR A 61 -3.50 -19.47 6.84
CA TYR A 61 -4.03 -19.32 5.51
C TYR A 61 -5.04 -20.43 5.21
N SER A 62 -6.03 -20.16 4.36
CA SER A 62 -6.86 -21.23 3.78
C SER A 62 -6.03 -22.14 2.88
N ASN A 63 -6.41 -23.42 2.78
CA ASN A 63 -5.73 -24.38 1.91
C ASN A 63 -5.69 -23.87 0.46
N ASP A 64 -4.53 -24.02 -0.19
CA ASP A 64 -4.28 -23.67 -1.59
C ASP A 64 -4.62 -22.23 -2.00
N ILE A 65 -4.56 -21.29 -1.05
CA ILE A 65 -4.77 -19.86 -1.34
C ILE A 65 -3.75 -19.34 -2.38
N LYS A 66 -4.25 -18.61 -3.37
CA LYS A 66 -3.42 -17.83 -4.30
C LYS A 66 -3.40 -16.37 -3.85
N ILE A 67 -2.21 -15.88 -3.48
CA ILE A 67 -2.00 -14.50 -3.07
C ILE A 67 -1.16 -13.81 -4.14
N GLU A 68 -1.61 -12.65 -4.61
CA GLU A 68 -0.85 -11.80 -5.51
C GLU A 68 -0.56 -10.46 -4.82
N TYR A 69 0.70 -10.04 -4.83
CA TYR A 69 1.14 -8.80 -4.18
C TYR A 69 1.77 -7.84 -5.18
N LEU A 70 1.19 -6.64 -5.26
CA LEU A 70 1.76 -5.50 -5.96
C LEU A 70 2.53 -4.62 -4.97
N PRO A 71 3.88 -4.63 -4.98
CA PRO A 71 4.67 -3.72 -4.16
C PRO A 71 4.57 -2.27 -4.63
N GLN A 72 4.91 -1.34 -3.72
CA GLN A 72 4.97 0.09 -4.03
C GLN A 72 5.95 0.36 -5.18
N ASN A 73 7.14 -0.22 -5.11
CA ASN A 73 8.15 -0.19 -6.17
C ASN A 73 8.28 -1.61 -6.73
N PRO A 74 7.73 -1.89 -7.92
CA PRO A 74 7.85 -3.19 -8.55
C PRO A 74 9.24 -3.40 -9.13
N ASP A 75 9.79 -4.59 -8.90
CA ASP A 75 11.00 -5.04 -9.54
C ASP A 75 10.69 -5.53 -10.96
N PHE A 76 11.52 -5.11 -11.90
CA PHE A 76 11.46 -5.50 -13.30
C PHE A 76 12.74 -6.22 -13.68
N ILE A 77 12.62 -7.20 -14.58
CA ILE A 77 13.77 -7.88 -15.14
C ILE A 77 14.22 -7.04 -16.34
N ASP A 78 15.46 -6.57 -16.31
CA ASP A 78 16.00 -5.80 -17.42
C ASP A 78 16.10 -6.67 -18.68
N GLY A 79 15.74 -6.12 -19.84
CA GLY A 79 15.79 -6.81 -21.13
C GLY A 79 14.56 -7.66 -21.46
N THR A 80 13.52 -7.66 -20.63
CA THR A 80 12.23 -8.29 -20.97
C THR A 80 11.28 -7.30 -21.65
N THR A 81 10.39 -7.81 -22.49
CA THR A 81 9.29 -7.02 -23.06
C THR A 81 8.16 -6.77 -22.05
N VAL A 82 7.25 -5.84 -22.37
CA VAL A 82 6.07 -5.55 -21.53
C VAL A 82 5.21 -6.80 -21.32
N LEU A 83 4.99 -7.61 -22.36
CA LEU A 83 4.17 -8.82 -22.27
C LEU A 83 4.84 -9.92 -21.44
N GLU A 84 6.14 -10.17 -21.65
CA GLU A 84 6.90 -11.12 -20.83
C GLU A 84 6.83 -10.79 -19.33
N GLN A 85 6.91 -9.51 -18.99
CA GLN A 85 6.83 -9.06 -17.61
C GLN A 85 5.44 -9.31 -16.98
N ILE A 86 4.38 -9.25 -17.78
CA ILE A 86 3.03 -9.55 -17.32
C ILE A 86 2.87 -11.05 -17.06
N PHE A 87 3.42 -11.86 -17.95
CA PHE A 87 3.38 -13.31 -17.90
C PHE A 87 4.51 -13.93 -17.07
N LYS A 88 5.13 -13.16 -16.17
CA LYS A 88 6.21 -13.62 -15.27
C LYS A 88 5.79 -14.72 -14.27
N GLY A 89 4.50 -14.97 -14.12
CA GLY A 89 3.96 -15.94 -13.17
C GLY A 89 4.44 -17.37 -13.43
N ASN A 90 4.55 -18.18 -12.38
CA ASN A 90 4.96 -19.59 -12.48
C ASN A 90 3.86 -20.54 -12.96
N SER A 91 2.66 -20.02 -13.23
CA SER A 91 1.52 -20.80 -13.72
C SER A 91 1.87 -21.48 -15.06
N PRO A 92 1.44 -22.73 -15.30
CA PRO A 92 1.64 -23.42 -16.58
C PRO A 92 1.18 -22.59 -17.79
N VAL A 93 0.07 -21.86 -17.65
CA VAL A 93 -0.48 -21.00 -18.70
C VAL A 93 0.42 -19.81 -19.01
N MET A 94 1.00 -19.19 -17.98
CA MET A 94 1.90 -18.04 -18.11
C MET A 94 3.23 -18.43 -18.77
N LYS A 95 3.78 -19.59 -18.38
CA LYS A 95 4.98 -20.16 -19.03
C LYS A 95 4.73 -20.45 -20.50
N LEU A 96 3.57 -21.01 -20.83
CA LEU A 96 3.17 -21.29 -22.20
C LEU A 96 3.10 -20.02 -23.06
N MET A 97 2.50 -18.95 -22.53
CA MET A 97 2.43 -17.65 -23.22
C MET A 97 3.81 -17.06 -23.49
N ARG A 98 4.70 -17.08 -22.48
CA ARG A 98 6.08 -16.59 -22.66
C ARG A 98 6.83 -17.41 -23.72
N GLU A 99 6.74 -18.73 -23.68
CA GLU A 99 7.36 -19.59 -24.69
C GLU A 99 6.80 -19.34 -26.10
N TYR A 100 5.51 -19.00 -26.20
CA TYR A 100 4.86 -18.64 -27.45
C TYR A 100 5.36 -17.31 -28.01
N GLU A 101 5.49 -16.28 -27.16
CA GLU A 101 6.04 -14.98 -27.56
C GLU A 101 7.51 -15.09 -28.00
N ASP A 102 8.34 -15.78 -27.22
CA ASP A 102 9.74 -16.05 -27.56
C ASP A 102 9.85 -16.77 -28.93
N ALA A 103 8.98 -17.75 -29.19
CA ALA A 103 8.95 -18.50 -30.44
C ALA A 103 8.52 -17.61 -31.63
N GLN A 104 7.55 -16.71 -31.43
CA GLN A 104 7.13 -15.75 -32.45
C GLN A 104 8.27 -14.78 -32.81
N GLU A 105 9.01 -14.29 -31.82
CA GLU A 105 10.11 -13.36 -32.05
C GLU A 105 11.25 -14.04 -32.81
N ARG A 106 11.62 -15.26 -32.42
CA ARG A 106 12.65 -16.06 -33.14
C ARG A 106 12.30 -16.33 -34.59
N ILE A 107 11.04 -16.64 -34.90
CA ILE A 107 10.59 -16.84 -36.29
C ILE A 107 10.65 -15.54 -37.09
N ARG A 108 10.39 -14.39 -36.46
CA ARG A 108 10.51 -13.08 -37.11
C ARG A 108 11.98 -12.77 -37.45
N GLU A 109 12.91 -13.08 -36.55
CA GLU A 109 14.35 -12.89 -36.77
C GLU A 109 14.93 -13.91 -37.76
N ASN A 110 14.48 -15.17 -37.69
CA ASN A 110 14.94 -16.29 -38.51
C ASN A 110 13.75 -17.06 -39.13
N PRO A 111 13.24 -16.62 -40.30
CA PRO A 111 12.06 -17.22 -40.93
C PRO A 111 12.21 -18.67 -41.40
N ASN A 112 13.45 -19.17 -41.52
CA ASN A 112 13.77 -20.51 -42.03
C ASN A 112 14.00 -21.56 -40.94
N ASP A 113 13.73 -21.24 -39.67
CA ASP A 113 13.88 -22.20 -38.57
C ASP A 113 12.68 -23.16 -38.51
N GLU A 114 12.82 -24.33 -39.13
CA GLU A 114 11.79 -25.38 -39.14
C GLU A 114 11.49 -25.96 -37.75
N GLU A 115 12.45 -25.94 -36.81
CA GLU A 115 12.23 -26.42 -35.44
C GLU A 115 11.38 -25.43 -34.65
N CYS A 116 11.68 -24.13 -34.76
CA CYS A 116 10.83 -23.09 -34.16
C CYS A 116 9.41 -23.09 -34.75
N ALA A 117 9.26 -23.30 -36.06
CA ALA A 117 7.94 -23.39 -36.69
C ALA A 117 7.11 -24.57 -36.16
N LYS A 118 7.71 -25.74 -35.99
CA LYS A 118 7.04 -26.91 -35.37
C LYS A 118 6.67 -26.63 -33.92
N LYS A 119 7.58 -26.02 -33.15
CA LYS A 119 7.32 -25.65 -31.75
C LYS A 119 6.16 -24.65 -31.64
N LEU A 120 6.08 -23.67 -32.53
CA LEU A 120 4.98 -22.70 -32.55
C LEU A 120 3.62 -23.36 -32.81
N ILE A 121 3.55 -24.35 -33.72
CA ILE A 121 2.31 -25.10 -33.95
C ILE A 121 1.87 -25.86 -32.68
N GLU A 122 2.81 -26.51 -31.98
CA GLU A 122 2.52 -27.22 -30.74
C GLU A 122 2.06 -26.26 -29.63
N LEU A 123 2.71 -25.10 -29.51
CA LEU A 123 2.34 -24.06 -28.54
C LEU A 123 0.95 -23.51 -28.83
N THR A 124 0.60 -23.23 -30.09
CA THR A 124 -0.74 -22.78 -30.49
C THR A 124 -1.82 -23.79 -30.10
N GLN A 125 -1.59 -25.09 -30.35
CA GLN A 125 -2.54 -26.13 -29.94
C GLN A 125 -2.73 -26.19 -28.42
N ARG A 126 -1.63 -26.02 -27.67
CA ARG A 126 -1.71 -25.95 -26.21
C ARG A 126 -2.43 -24.69 -25.74
N MET A 127 -2.23 -23.56 -26.42
CA MET A 127 -2.95 -22.31 -26.12
C MET A 127 -4.45 -22.46 -26.32
N ASP A 128 -4.88 -23.10 -27.40
CA ASP A 128 -6.29 -23.40 -27.65
C ASP A 128 -6.87 -24.30 -26.55
N SER A 129 -6.12 -25.33 -26.13
CA SER A 129 -6.59 -26.29 -25.12
C SER A 129 -6.78 -25.68 -23.72
N LEU A 130 -6.01 -24.65 -23.39
CA LEU A 130 -6.00 -23.99 -22.09
C LEU A 130 -6.74 -22.64 -22.11
N ASP A 131 -7.40 -22.30 -23.22
CA ASP A 131 -8.02 -20.99 -23.46
C ASP A 131 -7.07 -19.82 -23.16
N ALA A 132 -5.78 -20.00 -23.45
CA ALA A 132 -4.74 -19.02 -23.17
C ALA A 132 -4.96 -17.70 -23.95
N TRP A 133 -5.63 -17.78 -25.09
CA TRP A 133 -5.96 -16.62 -25.92
C TRP A 133 -6.86 -15.61 -25.22
N SER A 134 -7.81 -16.06 -24.39
CA SER A 134 -8.71 -15.16 -23.67
C SER A 134 -7.95 -14.31 -22.66
N ILE A 135 -7.00 -14.91 -21.95
CA ILE A 135 -6.11 -14.26 -20.99
C ILE A 135 -5.15 -13.29 -21.70
N GLU A 136 -4.59 -13.66 -22.86
CA GLU A 136 -3.73 -12.77 -23.65
C GLU A 136 -4.51 -11.54 -24.14
N PHE A 137 -5.72 -11.74 -24.64
CA PHE A 137 -6.60 -10.64 -25.07
C PHE A 137 -6.99 -9.74 -23.90
N GLU A 138 -7.32 -10.32 -22.74
CA GLU A 138 -7.60 -9.57 -21.52
C GLU A 138 -6.39 -8.76 -21.07
N ALA A 139 -5.19 -9.34 -21.12
CA ALA A 139 -3.94 -8.66 -20.79
C ALA A 139 -3.70 -7.43 -21.66
N LYS A 140 -3.84 -7.58 -22.99
CA LYS A 140 -3.73 -6.46 -23.94
C LYS A 140 -4.82 -5.41 -23.73
N SER A 141 -6.04 -5.83 -23.41
CA SER A 141 -7.15 -4.91 -23.12
C SER A 141 -6.89 -4.08 -21.86
N ILE A 142 -6.41 -4.70 -20.79
CA ILE A 142 -6.04 -4.04 -19.54
C ILE A 142 -4.91 -3.03 -19.77
N LEU A 143 -3.84 -3.45 -20.46
CA LEU A 143 -2.72 -2.56 -20.77
C LEU A 143 -3.13 -1.34 -21.58
N THR A 144 -3.97 -1.55 -22.60
CA THR A 144 -4.47 -0.45 -23.44
C THR A 144 -5.28 0.55 -22.61
N LYS A 145 -6.12 0.07 -21.70
CA LYS A 145 -6.91 0.93 -20.80
C LYS A 145 -6.06 1.65 -19.77
N LEU A 146 -4.93 1.06 -19.38
CA LEU A 146 -3.90 1.72 -18.56
C LEU A 146 -3.00 2.65 -19.38
N GLY A 147 -3.24 2.84 -20.68
CA GLY A 147 -2.47 3.76 -21.54
C GLY A 147 -1.13 3.20 -22.02
N VAL A 148 -0.91 1.89 -21.90
CA VAL A 148 0.26 1.21 -22.49
C VAL A 148 -0.12 0.66 -23.86
N THR A 149 0.43 1.26 -24.91
CA THR A 149 0.13 0.91 -26.31
C THR A 149 1.20 0.03 -26.97
N ASP A 150 2.45 0.16 -26.52
CA ASP A 150 3.55 -0.67 -27.00
C ASP A 150 3.80 -1.85 -26.06
N PHE A 151 3.36 -3.02 -26.50
CA PHE A 151 3.46 -4.27 -25.75
C PHE A 151 4.81 -4.97 -25.89
N ARG A 152 5.65 -4.51 -26.83
CA ARG A 152 6.96 -5.12 -27.12
C ARG A 152 8.11 -4.19 -26.76
N ALA A 153 7.81 -3.01 -26.25
CA ALA A 153 8.81 -2.12 -25.71
C ALA A 153 9.61 -2.84 -24.60
N ASP A 154 10.91 -2.58 -24.60
CA ASP A 154 11.79 -2.98 -23.51
C ASP A 154 11.43 -2.20 -22.24
N VAL A 155 11.18 -2.92 -21.15
CA VAL A 155 10.79 -2.35 -19.86
C VAL A 155 11.85 -1.37 -19.30
N SER A 156 13.12 -1.54 -19.67
CA SER A 156 14.21 -0.65 -19.24
C SER A 156 14.06 0.79 -19.77
N LYS A 157 13.40 0.98 -20.92
CA LYS A 157 13.21 2.29 -21.56
C LYS A 157 11.98 3.05 -21.04
N LEU A 158 11.15 2.40 -20.23
CA LEU A 158 9.89 2.94 -19.76
C LEU A 158 10.07 3.87 -18.55
N SER A 159 9.18 4.86 -18.45
CA SER A 159 9.12 5.74 -17.27
C SER A 159 8.68 4.95 -16.03
N GLY A 160 8.99 5.47 -14.83
CA GLY A 160 8.56 4.85 -13.57
C GLY A 160 7.04 4.66 -13.48
N GLY A 161 6.27 5.62 -14.00
CA GLY A 161 4.80 5.52 -14.09
C GLY A 161 4.35 4.40 -15.03
N GLN A 162 4.91 4.32 -16.24
CA GLN A 162 4.60 3.24 -17.19
C GLN A 162 4.93 1.86 -16.60
N ARG A 163 6.08 1.74 -15.95
CA ARG A 163 6.45 0.52 -15.22
C ARG A 163 5.40 0.16 -14.16
N LYS A 164 4.99 1.10 -13.31
CA LYS A 164 3.94 0.85 -12.30
C LYS A 164 2.63 0.36 -12.94
N ARG A 165 2.21 0.94 -14.08
CA ARG A 165 1.01 0.51 -14.80
C ARG A 165 1.12 -0.93 -15.30
N ILE A 166 2.29 -1.35 -15.80
CA ILE A 166 2.54 -2.74 -16.21
C ILE A 166 2.48 -3.69 -15.01
N ALA A 167 3.05 -3.29 -13.86
CA ALA A 167 2.97 -4.10 -12.65
C ALA A 167 1.52 -4.26 -12.15
N ILE A 168 0.71 -3.20 -12.24
CA ILE A 168 -0.73 -3.29 -11.94
C ILE A 168 -1.40 -4.26 -12.90
N ALA A 169 -1.18 -4.14 -14.21
CA ALA A 169 -1.73 -5.08 -15.19
C ALA A 169 -1.39 -6.53 -14.82
N SER A 170 -0.11 -6.81 -14.56
CA SER A 170 0.38 -8.14 -14.16
C SER A 170 -0.33 -8.68 -12.91
N ALA A 171 -0.51 -7.85 -11.88
CA ALA A 171 -1.19 -8.24 -10.64
C ALA A 171 -2.71 -8.43 -10.82
N LEU A 172 -3.33 -7.77 -11.80
CA LEU A 172 -4.77 -7.89 -12.10
C LEU A 172 -5.09 -9.12 -12.96
N ILE A 173 -4.18 -9.52 -13.84
CA ILE A 173 -4.34 -10.68 -14.75
C ILE A 173 -4.02 -11.98 -14.02
N THR A 174 -3.08 -11.94 -13.07
CA THR A 174 -2.71 -13.13 -12.30
C THR A 174 -3.90 -13.58 -11.43
N PRO A 175 -4.37 -14.84 -11.58
CA PRO A 175 -5.51 -15.33 -10.81
C PRO A 175 -5.12 -15.47 -9.33
N ALA A 176 -5.77 -14.69 -8.46
CA ALA A 176 -5.52 -14.71 -7.03
C ALA A 176 -6.82 -14.59 -6.21
N ASP A 177 -6.89 -15.34 -5.12
CA ASP A 177 -8.00 -15.31 -4.14
C ASP A 177 -7.89 -14.09 -3.22
N LEU A 178 -6.65 -13.67 -2.93
CA LEU A 178 -6.33 -12.44 -2.20
C LEU A 178 -5.40 -11.58 -3.05
N LEU A 179 -5.88 -10.40 -3.44
CA LEU A 179 -5.06 -9.36 -4.06
C LEU A 179 -4.58 -8.37 -3.01
N ILE A 180 -3.28 -8.15 -2.94
CA ILE A 180 -2.66 -7.18 -2.04
C ILE A 180 -2.03 -6.06 -2.87
N LEU A 181 -2.51 -4.82 -2.70
CA LEU A 181 -2.02 -3.65 -3.46
C LEU A 181 -1.37 -2.63 -2.53
N ASP A 182 -0.09 -2.32 -2.76
CA ASP A 182 0.62 -1.26 -2.03
C ASP A 182 0.76 -0.01 -2.90
N GLU A 183 0.02 1.04 -2.52
CA GLU A 183 -0.02 2.34 -3.18
C GLU A 183 -0.21 2.23 -4.71
N PRO A 184 -1.31 1.62 -5.18
CA PRO A 184 -1.49 1.34 -6.60
C PRO A 184 -1.67 2.63 -7.42
N THR A 185 -2.33 3.65 -6.89
CA THR A 185 -2.72 4.87 -7.63
C THR A 185 -1.60 5.88 -7.87
N ASN A 186 -0.45 5.73 -7.19
CA ASN A 186 0.65 6.66 -7.38
C ASN A 186 1.19 6.58 -8.82
N HIS A 187 1.32 7.75 -9.47
CA HIS A 187 1.80 7.89 -10.84
C HIS A 187 0.86 7.31 -11.92
N ILE A 188 -0.43 7.16 -11.62
CA ILE A 188 -1.49 6.88 -12.61
C ILE A 188 -2.25 8.18 -12.91
N ASP A 189 -2.70 8.33 -14.16
CA ASP A 189 -3.63 9.38 -14.54
C ASP A 189 -5.04 9.13 -13.98
N HIS A 190 -5.89 10.15 -14.06
CA HIS A 190 -7.25 10.07 -13.53
C HIS A 190 -8.08 8.98 -14.23
N ASP A 191 -7.97 8.87 -15.55
CA ASP A 191 -8.75 7.94 -16.36
C ASP A 191 -8.41 6.47 -16.04
N ALA A 192 -7.13 6.14 -15.89
CA ALA A 192 -6.75 4.78 -15.53
C ALA A 192 -7.04 4.48 -14.04
N ALA A 193 -7.06 5.48 -13.15
CA ALA A 193 -7.51 5.31 -11.77
C ALA A 193 -9.01 4.99 -11.71
N GLU A 194 -9.86 5.73 -12.45
CA GLU A 194 -11.30 5.44 -12.54
C GLU A 194 -11.56 4.05 -13.18
N TRP A 195 -10.77 3.68 -14.19
CA TRP A 195 -10.85 2.35 -14.75
C TRP A 195 -10.49 1.26 -13.71
N LEU A 196 -9.41 1.46 -12.95
CA LEU A 196 -8.96 0.54 -11.91
C LEU A 196 -10.02 0.37 -10.82
N GLU A 197 -10.65 1.46 -10.38
CA GLU A 197 -11.79 1.43 -9.45
C GLU A 197 -12.90 0.50 -9.95
N ASN A 198 -13.32 0.68 -11.21
CA ASN A 198 -14.38 -0.10 -11.82
C ASN A 198 -14.00 -1.58 -11.99
N TYR A 199 -12.73 -1.87 -12.29
CA TYR A 199 -12.22 -3.23 -12.40
C TYR A 199 -12.20 -3.93 -11.04
N LEU A 200 -11.61 -3.30 -10.02
CA LEU A 200 -11.58 -3.81 -8.64
C LEU A 200 -12.99 -4.03 -8.09
N ASN A 201 -13.94 -3.17 -8.47
CA ASN A 201 -15.33 -3.31 -8.06
C ASN A 201 -16.06 -4.52 -8.67
N LYS A 202 -15.65 -4.98 -9.85
CA LYS A 202 -16.24 -6.17 -10.50
C LYS A 202 -15.53 -7.47 -10.13
N ARG A 203 -14.29 -7.36 -9.66
CA ARG A 203 -13.47 -8.52 -9.26
C ARG A 203 -14.12 -9.28 -8.10
N LYS A 204 -14.07 -10.61 -8.22
CA LYS A 204 -14.38 -11.57 -7.15
C LYS A 204 -13.10 -11.93 -6.40
N GLY A 205 -13.25 -12.27 -5.12
CA GLY A 205 -12.12 -12.54 -4.22
C GLY A 205 -11.88 -11.41 -3.22
N ALA A 206 -10.96 -11.64 -2.30
CA ALA A 206 -10.58 -10.67 -1.30
C ALA A 206 -9.58 -9.64 -1.85
N LEU A 207 -9.74 -8.40 -1.41
CA LEU A 207 -8.84 -7.29 -1.73
C LEU A 207 -8.29 -6.73 -0.42
N LEU A 208 -6.99 -6.55 -0.34
CA LEU A 208 -6.32 -5.76 0.69
C LEU A 208 -5.52 -4.67 -0.01
N MET A 209 -5.72 -3.41 0.37
CA MET A 209 -4.99 -2.33 -0.26
C MET A 209 -4.55 -1.25 0.71
N VAL A 210 -3.39 -0.67 0.45
CA VAL A 210 -2.89 0.54 1.08
C VAL A 210 -2.89 1.62 0.01
N THR A 211 -3.56 2.74 0.27
CA THR A 211 -3.50 3.92 -0.60
C THR A 211 -3.80 5.17 0.21
N HIS A 212 -3.27 6.30 -0.25
CA HIS A 212 -3.69 7.62 0.20
C HIS A 212 -4.86 8.18 -0.61
N ASP A 213 -5.31 7.49 -1.66
CA ASP A 213 -6.44 7.90 -2.48
C ASP A 213 -7.78 7.61 -1.78
N ARG A 214 -8.43 8.70 -1.36
CA ARG A 214 -9.69 8.68 -0.63
C ARG A 214 -10.85 8.19 -1.49
N TYR A 215 -10.86 8.50 -2.79
CA TYR A 215 -11.96 8.14 -3.69
C TYR A 215 -11.95 6.64 -3.97
N LEU A 216 -10.77 6.08 -4.21
CA LEU A 216 -10.59 4.65 -4.40
C LEU A 216 -10.97 3.87 -3.13
N LEU A 217 -10.54 4.33 -1.94
CA LEU A 217 -10.94 3.69 -0.68
C LEU A 217 -12.46 3.78 -0.45
N ASP A 218 -13.08 4.91 -0.75
CA ASP A 218 -14.52 5.07 -0.52
C ASP A 218 -15.37 4.17 -1.43
N ARG A 219 -14.89 3.90 -2.66
CA ARG A 219 -15.63 3.13 -3.67
C ARG A 219 -15.29 1.64 -3.72
N ALA A 220 -14.03 1.27 -3.47
CA ALA A 220 -13.57 -0.10 -3.65
C ALA A 220 -13.58 -0.92 -2.35
N VAL A 221 -13.51 -0.27 -1.19
CA VAL A 221 -13.34 -0.93 0.11
C VAL A 221 -14.65 -0.93 0.90
N ASN A 222 -14.92 -2.02 1.60
CA ASN A 222 -16.08 -2.17 2.48
C ASN A 222 -15.71 -2.28 3.98
N ARG A 223 -14.42 -2.41 4.29
CA ARG A 223 -13.88 -2.44 5.65
C ARG A 223 -12.55 -1.68 5.73
N MET A 224 -12.45 -0.71 6.62
CA MET A 224 -11.20 0.00 6.90
C MET A 224 -10.47 -0.63 8.08
N ILE A 225 -9.16 -0.76 7.96
CA ILE A 225 -8.25 -1.14 9.04
C ILE A 225 -7.26 0.01 9.22
N GLU A 226 -7.18 0.53 10.45
CA GLU A 226 -6.26 1.59 10.84
C GLU A 226 -5.14 1.01 11.71
N LEU A 227 -3.90 1.26 11.31
CA LEU A 227 -2.69 0.95 12.08
C LEU A 227 -2.14 2.22 12.73
N GLU A 228 -2.33 2.33 14.04
CA GLU A 228 -1.97 3.49 14.85
C GLU A 228 -1.33 3.03 16.17
N GLY A 229 -0.15 3.57 16.52
CA GLY A 229 0.54 3.27 17.78
C GLY A 229 0.83 1.78 17.99
N GLY A 230 1.05 1.03 16.91
CA GLY A 230 1.29 -0.41 16.95
C GLY A 230 0.05 -1.28 17.20
N LYS A 231 -1.16 -0.69 17.20
CA LYS A 231 -2.45 -1.38 17.34
C LYS A 231 -3.25 -1.29 16.05
N LEU A 232 -4.06 -2.31 15.78
CA LEU A 232 -5.03 -2.31 14.69
C LEU A 232 -6.43 -1.99 15.19
N TYR A 233 -7.11 -1.12 14.46
CA TYR A 233 -8.53 -0.81 14.65
C TYR A 233 -9.28 -1.12 13.37
N SER A 234 -10.33 -1.94 13.46
CA SER A 234 -11.13 -2.32 12.30
C SER A 234 -12.49 -1.64 12.36
N TYR A 235 -12.91 -1.11 11.20
CA TYR A 235 -14.17 -0.41 11.01
C TYR A 235 -14.87 -1.02 9.81
N GLN A 236 -16.08 -1.55 10.00
CA GLN A 236 -16.91 -2.06 8.92
C GLN A 236 -17.60 -0.91 8.18
N ALA A 237 -16.80 -0.11 7.49
CA ALA A 237 -17.24 1.11 6.83
C ALA A 237 -16.34 1.44 5.62
N ASN A 238 -16.83 2.28 4.72
CA ASN A 238 -16.03 2.93 3.69
C ASN A 238 -15.19 4.08 4.29
N TYR A 239 -14.39 4.76 3.45
CA TYR A 239 -13.50 5.82 3.91
C TYR A 239 -14.24 6.99 4.59
N SER A 240 -15.36 7.45 4.02
CA SER A 240 -16.13 8.57 4.55
C SER A 240 -16.70 8.28 5.94
N ASN A 241 -17.35 7.12 6.11
CA ASN A 241 -17.90 6.72 7.41
C ASN A 241 -16.80 6.38 8.42
N TYR A 242 -15.67 5.87 7.96
CA TYR A 242 -14.50 5.66 8.82
C TYR A 242 -14.03 6.97 9.46
N LEU A 243 -14.00 8.09 8.73
CA LEU A 243 -13.60 9.38 9.29
C LEU A 243 -14.52 9.84 10.43
N GLU A 244 -15.83 9.62 10.30
CA GLU A 244 -16.80 9.94 11.34
C GLU A 244 -16.61 9.05 12.58
N LEU A 245 -16.45 7.73 12.37
CA LEU A 245 -16.20 6.77 13.45
C LEU A 245 -14.88 7.06 14.17
N LYS A 246 -13.86 7.47 13.43
CA LYS A 246 -12.57 7.90 13.98
C LYS A 246 -12.71 9.16 14.82
N ALA A 247 -13.37 10.20 14.31
CA ALA A 247 -13.59 11.44 15.06
C ALA A 247 -14.33 11.17 16.37
N HIS A 248 -15.39 10.35 16.34
CA HIS A 248 -16.12 9.97 17.55
C HIS A 248 -15.23 9.19 18.54
N ARG A 249 -14.36 8.30 18.04
CA ARG A 249 -13.40 7.58 18.89
C ARG A 249 -12.39 8.55 19.53
N GLU A 250 -11.85 9.50 18.78
CA GLU A 250 -10.92 10.51 19.28
C GLU A 250 -11.58 11.38 20.36
N GLU A 251 -12.82 11.82 20.15
CA GLU A 251 -13.58 12.58 21.15
C GLU A 251 -13.80 11.79 22.44
N LEU A 252 -14.16 10.51 22.34
CA LEU A 252 -14.30 9.62 23.50
C LEU A 252 -12.99 9.45 24.26
N VAL A 253 -11.89 9.26 23.53
CA VAL A 253 -10.55 9.15 24.10
C VAL A 253 -10.17 10.45 24.81
N GLU A 254 -10.34 11.61 24.16
CA GLU A 254 -10.00 12.90 24.74
C GLU A 254 -10.87 13.21 25.98
N ALA A 255 -12.18 12.94 25.92
CA ALA A 255 -13.07 13.11 27.08
C ALA A 255 -12.67 12.21 28.26
N SER A 256 -12.24 10.98 27.98
CA SER A 256 -11.73 10.07 29.01
C SER A 256 -10.41 10.56 29.61
N GLN A 257 -9.49 11.06 28.78
CA GLN A 257 -8.21 11.63 29.20
C GLN A 257 -8.41 12.89 30.05
N ARG A 258 -9.30 13.80 29.64
CA ARG A 258 -9.65 15.00 30.42
C ARG A 258 -10.24 14.64 31.79
N LYS A 259 -11.16 13.67 31.86
CA LYS A 259 -11.70 13.17 33.14
C LYS A 259 -10.59 12.58 34.02
N ARG A 260 -9.68 11.81 33.43
CA ARG A 260 -8.53 11.21 34.13
C ARG A 260 -7.57 12.27 34.65
N GLN A 261 -7.16 13.25 33.84
CA GLN A 261 -6.29 14.36 34.26
C GLN A 261 -6.90 15.17 35.41
N ASN A 262 -8.20 15.46 35.35
CA ASN A 262 -8.90 16.15 36.42
C ASN A 262 -8.92 15.35 37.73
N LEU A 263 -9.06 14.02 37.65
CA LEU A 263 -8.98 13.12 38.80
C LEU A 263 -7.56 13.13 39.40
N ILE A 264 -6.54 13.03 38.56
CA ILE A 264 -5.13 13.09 38.98
C ILE A 264 -4.82 14.43 39.65
N ARG A 265 -5.27 15.55 39.09
CA ARG A 265 -5.10 16.88 39.67
C ARG A 265 -5.71 16.98 41.08
N ARG A 266 -6.93 16.46 41.26
CA ARG A 266 -7.61 16.44 42.57
C ARG A 266 -6.87 15.57 43.59
N GLU A 267 -6.38 14.40 43.18
CA GLU A 267 -5.59 13.52 44.04
C GLU A 267 -4.22 14.16 44.40
N LEU A 268 -3.55 14.80 43.45
CA LEU A 268 -2.30 15.57 43.69
C LEU A 268 -2.49 16.69 44.71
N GLU A 269 -3.57 17.47 44.59
CA GLU A 269 -3.89 18.52 45.56
C GLU A 269 -4.14 17.94 46.97
N TRP A 270 -4.78 16.77 47.06
CA TRP A 270 -5.00 16.08 48.33
C TRP A 270 -3.69 15.59 48.97
N ILE A 271 -2.77 15.02 48.17
CA ILE A 271 -1.44 14.60 48.64
C ILE A 271 -0.63 15.82 49.09
N LYS A 272 -0.59 16.91 48.29
CA LYS A 272 0.12 18.15 48.63
C LYS A 272 -0.39 18.81 49.92
N ARG A 273 -1.66 18.63 50.28
CA ARG A 273 -2.23 19.10 51.57
C ARG A 273 -1.77 18.30 52.79
N GLY A 274 -0.84 17.35 52.63
CA GLY A 274 -0.20 16.65 53.74
C GLY A 274 -0.91 15.37 54.16
N ALA A 275 -1.53 14.66 53.21
CA ALA A 275 -2.11 13.35 53.47
C ALA A 275 -1.03 12.37 53.98
N LYS A 276 -1.11 11.98 55.25
CA LYS A 276 -0.24 10.95 55.85
C LYS A 276 -0.97 9.60 55.78
N ALA A 277 -0.29 8.55 55.31
CA ALA A 277 -0.82 7.18 55.19
C ALA A 277 -1.02 6.51 56.57
N ARG A 278 -1.94 7.04 57.40
CA ARG A 278 -2.16 6.56 58.77
C ARG A 278 -3.27 5.52 58.88
N SER A 279 -4.17 5.43 57.91
CA SER A 279 -5.24 4.42 57.86
C SER A 279 -5.19 3.55 56.60
N THR A 280 -5.74 2.34 56.65
CA THR A 280 -5.85 1.40 55.51
C THR A 280 -6.57 2.01 54.30
N LYS A 281 -7.59 2.85 54.53
CA LYS A 281 -8.30 3.57 53.45
C LYS A 281 -7.45 4.65 52.79
N GLN A 282 -6.57 5.30 53.54
CA GLN A 282 -5.65 6.32 52.99
C GLN A 282 -4.49 5.67 52.23
N LYS A 283 -3.95 4.55 52.73
CA LYS A 283 -2.91 3.77 52.05
C LYS A 283 -3.41 3.23 50.71
N ALA A 284 -4.58 2.60 50.68
CA ALA A 284 -5.22 2.13 49.44
C ALA A 284 -5.60 3.25 48.44
N ARG A 285 -5.60 4.52 48.87
CA ARG A 285 -5.88 5.67 48.00
C ARG A 285 -4.59 6.21 47.38
N ILE A 286 -3.50 6.25 48.16
CA ILE A 286 -2.16 6.59 47.68
C ILE A 286 -1.66 5.54 46.67
N ASP A 287 -1.81 4.24 46.98
CA ASP A 287 -1.44 3.16 46.05
C ASP A 287 -2.21 3.22 44.73
N ARG A 288 -3.47 3.71 44.75
CA ARG A 288 -4.27 3.94 43.54
C ARG A 288 -3.78 5.13 42.73
N PHE A 289 -3.34 6.18 43.40
CA PHE A 289 -2.74 7.34 42.76
C PHE A 289 -1.42 6.95 42.07
N GLU A 290 -0.53 6.22 42.76
CA GLU A 290 0.75 5.76 42.20
C GLU A 290 0.55 4.90 40.94
N LYS A 291 -0.38 3.94 40.97
CA LYS A 291 -0.75 3.13 39.80
C LYS A 291 -1.33 3.94 38.64
N LEU A 292 -2.07 5.03 38.93
CA LEU A 292 -2.65 5.90 37.90
C LEU A 292 -1.57 6.72 37.17
N THR A 293 -0.51 7.13 37.88
CA THR A 293 0.65 7.84 37.33
C THR A 293 1.62 6.94 36.55
N GLU A 294 1.92 5.73 37.05
CA GLU A 294 2.80 4.78 36.32
C GLU A 294 2.27 4.44 34.92
N GLN A 295 0.95 4.29 34.79
CA GLN A 295 0.29 4.06 33.50
C GLN A 295 0.35 5.26 32.52
N GLN A 296 0.65 6.48 33.00
CA GLN A 296 0.74 7.68 32.15
C GLN A 296 2.10 7.76 31.46
N GLU A 297 3.19 7.47 32.17
CA GLU A 297 4.56 7.50 31.62
C GLU A 297 4.74 6.52 30.46
N THR A 298 3.96 5.43 30.42
CA THR A 298 4.02 4.45 29.32
C THR A 298 3.41 4.98 28.02
N ILE A 299 2.46 5.92 28.08
CA ILE A 299 1.73 6.43 26.91
C ILE A 299 2.50 7.60 26.27
N GLU A 300 3.08 8.49 27.08
CA GLU A 300 3.82 9.67 26.57
C GLU A 300 5.11 9.30 25.81
N ASN A 301 5.72 8.15 26.11
CA ASN A 301 6.93 7.68 25.40
C ASN A 301 6.66 7.23 23.95
N THR A 302 5.40 7.04 23.56
CA THR A 302 5.02 6.63 22.19
C THR A 302 4.88 7.80 21.20
N ASP A 303 4.70 9.03 21.72
CA ASP A 303 4.38 10.23 20.94
C ASP A 303 5.61 11.10 20.63
N ILE A 304 6.83 10.56 20.69
CA ILE A 304 8.03 11.25 20.21
C ILE A 304 8.05 11.18 18.67
N GLU A 305 7.03 11.74 18.04
CA GLU A 305 7.16 12.25 16.68
C GLU A 305 8.15 13.41 16.73
N MET A 306 9.33 13.16 16.18
CA MET A 306 10.29 14.19 15.82
C MET A 306 9.55 15.27 15.02
N LYS A 307 9.21 16.37 15.69
CA LYS A 307 9.00 17.66 15.04
C LYS A 307 10.32 17.98 14.35
N ILE A 308 10.41 17.62 13.07
CA ILE A 308 11.46 18.06 12.16
C ILE A 308 11.39 19.58 12.21
N SER A 309 12.28 20.14 13.02
CA SER A 309 12.48 21.56 13.12
C SER A 309 13.08 21.94 11.80
N PHE A 310 12.26 22.44 10.88
CA PHE A 310 12.77 23.12 9.69
C PHE A 310 13.71 24.21 10.23
N SER A 311 15.02 24.00 10.03
CA SER A 311 16.01 25.03 10.26
C SER A 311 15.47 26.28 9.58
N ARG A 312 15.29 27.37 10.34
CA ARG A 312 14.77 28.63 9.82
C ARG A 312 15.58 29.01 8.58
N LEU A 313 15.11 28.64 7.39
CA LEU A 313 15.69 29.11 6.15
C LEU A 313 15.57 30.63 6.23
N GLY A 314 16.70 31.33 6.05
CA GLY A 314 16.71 32.78 5.97
C GLY A 314 15.76 33.27 4.86
N LYS A 315 15.65 34.59 4.69
CA LYS A 315 14.80 35.27 3.69
C LYS A 315 15.19 34.97 2.22
N LYS A 316 15.42 33.71 1.83
CA LYS A 316 15.75 33.31 0.47
C LYS A 316 14.44 32.96 -0.25
N ILE A 317 14.05 33.88 -1.11
CA ILE A 317 13.05 33.75 -2.16
C ILE A 317 13.69 32.90 -3.27
N ILE A 318 12.96 31.94 -3.84
CA ILE A 318 13.43 31.24 -5.03
C ILE A 318 12.94 32.04 -6.23
N GLU A 319 13.86 32.70 -6.92
CA GLU A 319 13.60 33.37 -8.20
C GLU A 319 14.07 32.44 -9.32
N VAL A 320 13.11 32.04 -10.14
CA VAL A 320 13.34 31.30 -11.38
C VAL A 320 13.16 32.30 -12.50
N GLU A 321 14.20 32.55 -13.30
CA GLU A 321 14.11 33.47 -14.44
C GLU A 321 14.58 32.76 -15.70
N ASN A 322 13.76 32.84 -16.75
CA ASN A 322 14.07 32.41 -18.11
C ASN A 322 14.65 30.99 -18.20
N VAL A 323 14.10 30.07 -17.42
CA VAL A 323 14.56 28.67 -17.44
C VAL A 323 14.06 28.00 -18.71
N ASN A 324 15.02 27.44 -19.43
CA ASN A 324 14.82 26.64 -20.62
C ASN A 324 15.41 25.25 -20.38
N LYS A 325 14.63 24.20 -20.66
CA LYS A 325 15.08 22.81 -20.55
C LYS A 325 14.60 22.01 -21.74
N ALA A 326 15.55 21.45 -22.48
CA ALA A 326 15.31 20.50 -23.55
C ALA A 326 16.02 19.17 -23.24
N PHE A 327 15.40 18.08 -23.69
CA PHE A 327 16.00 16.74 -23.77
C PHE A 327 16.15 16.36 -25.26
N PRO A 328 16.91 15.31 -25.60
CA PRO A 328 17.08 14.87 -27.00
C PRO A 328 15.76 14.56 -27.72
N CYS A 329 14.70 14.26 -26.97
CA CYS A 329 13.35 13.96 -27.45
C CYS A 329 12.41 15.18 -27.54
N GLY A 330 12.85 16.40 -27.17
CA GLY A 330 12.05 17.62 -27.31
C GLY A 330 12.33 18.72 -26.27
N GLU A 331 11.84 19.93 -26.54
CA GLU A 331 11.86 21.07 -25.62
C GLU A 331 10.74 20.88 -24.56
N ILE A 332 11.10 20.75 -23.26
CA ILE A 332 10.13 20.47 -22.17
C ILE A 332 9.71 21.76 -21.45
N ILE A 333 10.65 22.67 -21.22
CA ILE A 333 10.40 23.94 -20.52
C ILE A 333 10.97 25.06 -21.38
N LYS A 334 10.15 26.08 -21.67
CA LYS A 334 10.54 27.25 -22.45
C LYS A 334 10.18 28.53 -21.71
N ASN A 335 11.16 29.40 -21.51
CA ASN A 335 11.06 30.71 -20.87
C ASN A 335 10.22 30.71 -19.60
N PHE A 336 10.45 29.74 -18.71
CA PHE A 336 9.76 29.68 -17.45
C PHE A 336 10.39 30.65 -16.45
N SER A 337 9.59 31.62 -16.01
CA SER A 337 9.96 32.58 -14.98
C SER A 337 8.92 32.55 -13.87
N TYR A 338 9.36 32.39 -12.63
CA TYR A 338 8.49 32.32 -11.47
C TYR A 338 9.24 32.74 -10.19
N THR A 339 8.61 33.58 -9.38
CA THR A 339 9.14 34.03 -8.08
C THR A 339 8.33 33.40 -6.96
N MET A 340 8.95 32.51 -6.18
CA MET A 340 8.30 31.81 -5.07
C MET A 340 8.44 32.58 -3.77
N LEU A 341 7.30 32.95 -3.18
CA LEU A 341 7.21 33.62 -1.89
C LEU A 341 7.19 32.61 -0.73
N ARG A 342 7.43 33.10 0.50
CA ARG A 342 7.64 32.28 1.70
C ARG A 342 6.45 31.41 2.11
N GLU A 343 5.23 31.85 1.81
CA GLU A 343 3.99 31.13 2.18
C GLU A 343 3.32 30.47 0.97
N ASP A 344 3.97 30.50 -0.20
CA ASP A 344 3.40 29.92 -1.40
C ASP A 344 3.35 28.40 -1.28
N ARG A 345 2.12 27.86 -1.40
CA ARG A 345 1.87 26.43 -1.55
C ARG A 345 1.62 26.15 -3.02
N ILE A 346 2.66 25.72 -3.72
CA ILE A 346 2.62 25.50 -5.16
C ILE A 346 2.41 24.01 -5.43
N GLY A 347 1.30 23.65 -6.07
CA GLY A 347 1.10 22.32 -6.65
C GLY A 347 1.55 22.33 -8.11
N ILE A 348 2.54 21.51 -8.46
CA ILE A 348 2.95 21.29 -9.85
C ILE A 348 2.18 20.08 -10.37
N VAL A 349 1.39 20.28 -11.42
CA VAL A 349 0.66 19.23 -12.11
C VAL A 349 1.16 19.12 -13.54
N GLY A 350 1.27 17.90 -14.05
CA GLY A 350 1.69 17.61 -15.42
C GLY A 350 1.21 16.22 -15.85
N PRO A 351 0.97 16.01 -17.15
CA PRO A 351 0.58 14.71 -17.70
C PRO A 351 1.72 13.68 -17.64
#